data_AF-Q80VB7-F1
#
_entry.id   AF-Q80VB7-F1
#
_cell.length_a   1.000
_cell.length_b   1.000
_cell.length_c   1.000
_cell.angle_alpha   90.00
_cell.angle_beta   90.00
_cell.angle_gamma   90.00
#
_symmetry.space_group_name_H-M   'P 1'
#
loop_
_entity.id
_entity.type
_entity.pdbx_description
1 polymer ?
#
loop_
_entity_poly.entity_id
_entity_poly.type
_entity_poly.pdbx_seq_one_letter_code
_entity_poly.pdbx_strand_id
1 'polypeptide(L)'
;DKTINPMTNAQSCPAGYIPLNLFESLKVCVSLDYELGFKFSVPFGGFFSCIMGNPLVNSDTAKDVRAPSLKKCPGGFSQHLAVISDGCQVSYCVKAGIFTGGSLLPVRLPPYTKPPLMSQVATNTVIVTNSETARSWIKDPQTNQWKLGEPLELRRAMTVIHGDSNGMSGGEAAGITLGVTIALGVVITLAIYGTRKYKKKEYQEIEEQESLVGSLATDATVLNGEEDPSPA
;
A
#
# COMPACT_ATOMS: atom_id res chain seq x y z
N ASP A 1 27.01 -11.06 17.57
CA ASP A 1 28.28 -10.69 18.25
C ASP A 1 28.46 -11.27 19.66
N LYS A 2 27.65 -12.26 20.09
CA LYS A 2 27.65 -12.75 21.49
C LYS A 2 28.23 -14.16 21.68
N THR A 3 28.79 -14.77 20.64
CA THR A 3 29.36 -16.13 20.70
C THR A 3 30.87 -16.09 20.51
N ILE A 4 31.54 -17.10 21.06
CA ILE A 4 32.97 -17.32 20.95
C ILE A 4 33.19 -18.53 20.05
N ASN A 5 34.24 -18.53 19.24
CA ASN A 5 34.66 -19.69 18.46
C ASN A 5 35.36 -20.70 19.38
N PRO A 6 34.82 -21.93 19.59
CA PRO A 6 35.44 -22.91 20.48
C PRO A 6 36.85 -23.36 20.03
N MET A 7 37.20 -23.21 18.74
CA MET A 7 38.53 -23.55 18.23
C MET A 7 39.63 -22.61 18.73
N THR A 8 39.31 -21.32 18.87
CA THR A 8 40.26 -20.27 19.29
C THR A 8 40.02 -19.78 20.71
N ASN A 9 38.89 -20.17 21.30
CA ASN A 9 38.33 -19.61 22.53
C ASN A 9 38.27 -18.06 22.51
N ALA A 10 38.12 -17.49 21.31
CA ALA A 10 38.03 -16.05 21.07
C ALA A 10 36.99 -15.74 19.97
N GLN A 11 36.66 -14.46 19.79
CA GLN A 11 35.84 -14.00 18.66
C GLN A 11 36.69 -13.82 17.38
N SER A 12 37.47 -14.84 17.04
CA SER A 12 38.42 -14.80 15.92
C SER A 12 38.52 -16.15 15.20
N CYS A 13 39.01 -16.10 13.96
CA CYS A 13 39.34 -17.30 13.20
C CYS A 13 40.76 -17.81 13.53
N PRO A 14 41.02 -19.13 13.39
CA PRO A 14 42.38 -19.66 13.48
C PRO A 14 43.31 -19.04 12.43
N ALA A 15 44.62 -19.17 12.63
CA ALA A 15 45.60 -18.68 11.66
C ALA A 15 45.39 -19.32 10.27
N GLY A 16 45.39 -18.50 9.21
CA GLY A 16 45.16 -18.96 7.83
C GLY A 16 43.70 -19.19 7.46
N TYR A 17 42.74 -18.82 8.32
CA TYR A 17 41.31 -18.89 8.02
C TYR A 17 40.70 -17.52 7.73
N ILE A 18 39.78 -17.48 6.78
CA ILE A 18 39.05 -16.29 6.35
C ILE A 18 37.62 -16.34 6.94
N PRO A 19 37.13 -15.27 7.59
CA PRO A 19 35.77 -15.21 8.11
C PRO A 19 34.76 -14.88 6.98
N LEU A 20 33.79 -15.76 6.78
CA LEU A 20 32.64 -15.53 5.89
C LEU A 20 31.42 -15.05 6.68
N ASN A 21 30.78 -13.99 6.19
CA ASN A 21 29.61 -13.39 6.84
C ASN A 21 28.34 -14.15 6.47
N LEU A 22 27.63 -14.67 7.48
CA LEU A 22 26.30 -15.24 7.34
C LEU A 22 25.34 -14.54 8.31
N PHE A 23 24.07 -14.41 7.92
CA PHE A 23 23.05 -13.67 8.68
C PHE A 23 23.56 -12.26 9.08
N GLU A 24 23.04 -11.70 10.17
CA GLU A 24 23.47 -10.37 10.63
C GLU A 24 24.85 -10.37 11.30
N SER A 25 25.19 -11.44 12.04
CA SER A 25 26.37 -11.43 12.93
C SER A 25 27.16 -12.74 12.99
N LEU A 26 26.75 -13.78 12.27
CA LEU A 26 27.49 -15.04 12.26
C LEU A 26 28.70 -14.93 11.34
N LYS A 27 29.86 -15.40 11.82
CA LYS A 27 31.09 -15.53 11.04
C LYS A 27 31.46 -17.01 10.97
N VAL A 28 31.66 -17.52 9.76
CA VAL A 28 32.10 -18.89 9.52
C VAL A 28 33.54 -18.86 9.02
N CYS A 29 34.46 -19.43 9.79
CA CYS A 29 35.88 -19.48 9.43
C CYS A 29 36.14 -20.58 8.41
N VAL A 30 36.69 -20.23 7.25
CA VAL A 30 37.01 -21.18 6.17
C VAL A 30 38.46 -21.01 5.75
N SER A 31 39.15 -22.11 5.49
CA SER A 31 40.48 -22.12 4.86
C SER A 31 40.43 -22.98 3.61
N LEU A 32 41.15 -22.54 2.57
CA LEU A 32 41.40 -23.31 1.35
C LEU A 32 42.79 -23.97 1.36
N ASP A 33 43.61 -23.65 2.36
CA ASP A 33 44.93 -24.24 2.56
C ASP A 33 44.76 -25.55 3.34
N TYR A 34 44.86 -26.67 2.62
CA TYR A 34 44.72 -28.01 3.21
C TYR A 34 45.92 -28.41 4.06
N GLU A 35 47.11 -27.84 3.85
CA GLU A 35 48.31 -28.23 4.61
C GLU A 35 48.38 -27.51 5.96
N LEU A 36 48.23 -26.18 5.95
CA LEU A 36 48.26 -25.38 7.17
C LEU A 36 46.91 -25.41 7.89
N GLY A 37 45.81 -25.44 7.15
CA GLY A 37 44.45 -25.39 7.70
C GLY A 37 44.03 -26.68 8.39
N PHE A 38 44.51 -27.86 7.94
CA PHE A 38 44.07 -29.14 8.52
C PHE A 38 44.26 -29.23 10.04
N LYS A 39 45.31 -28.59 10.59
CA LYS A 39 45.62 -28.53 12.02
C LYS A 39 44.48 -28.00 12.89
N PHE A 40 43.70 -27.06 12.36
CA PHE A 40 42.54 -26.44 13.05
C PHE A 40 41.21 -26.81 12.39
N SER A 41 41.22 -27.76 11.47
CA SER A 41 40.01 -28.21 10.78
C SER A 41 39.22 -29.17 11.67
N VAL A 42 37.90 -29.05 11.59
CA VAL A 42 36.98 -29.96 12.27
C VAL A 42 36.05 -30.58 11.22
N PRO A 43 35.74 -31.89 11.29
CA PRO A 43 34.78 -32.48 10.38
C PRO A 43 33.43 -31.80 10.53
N PHE A 44 32.90 -31.32 9.41
CA PHE A 44 31.68 -30.55 9.33
C PHE A 44 30.51 -31.42 8.85
N GLY A 45 29.41 -31.39 9.57
CA GLY A 45 28.25 -32.27 9.36
C GLY A 45 27.00 -31.52 8.85
N GLY A 46 27.14 -30.29 8.37
CA GLY A 46 26.04 -29.50 7.81
C GLY A 46 25.42 -28.48 8.78
N PHE A 47 24.63 -27.58 8.20
CA PHE A 47 23.76 -26.64 8.91
C PHE A 47 22.30 -27.09 8.82
N PHE A 48 21.48 -26.64 9.76
CA PHE A 48 20.02 -26.71 9.69
C PHE A 48 19.39 -25.58 10.52
N SER A 49 18.11 -25.30 10.28
CA SER A 49 17.37 -24.24 10.94
C SER A 49 15.95 -24.66 11.33
N CYS A 50 15.22 -23.75 11.97
CA CYS A 50 13.81 -23.96 12.31
C CYS A 50 12.93 -24.27 11.08
N ILE A 51 13.29 -23.77 9.90
CA ILE A 51 12.55 -23.96 8.65
C ILE A 51 13.17 -25.05 7.76
N MET A 52 14.49 -25.20 7.71
CA MET A 52 15.19 -26.12 6.79
C MET A 52 15.96 -27.21 7.52
N GLY A 53 15.88 -28.45 7.01
CA GLY A 53 16.63 -29.59 7.55
C GLY A 53 18.04 -29.73 7.00
N ASN A 54 18.80 -30.67 7.56
CA ASN A 54 20.14 -31.00 7.12
C ASN A 54 20.08 -32.14 6.07
N PRO A 55 20.47 -31.90 4.81
CA PRO A 55 20.41 -32.92 3.76
C PRO A 55 21.42 -34.06 3.96
N LEU A 56 22.40 -33.90 4.86
CA LEU A 56 23.41 -34.92 5.13
C LEU A 56 22.91 -36.03 6.08
N VAL A 57 21.69 -35.90 6.61
CA VAL A 57 21.07 -36.93 7.46
C VAL A 57 20.45 -38.01 6.58
N ASN A 58 21.13 -39.16 6.47
CA ASN A 58 20.70 -40.41 5.85
C ASN A 58 20.03 -40.28 4.46
N SER A 59 20.85 -40.43 3.42
CA SER A 59 20.43 -40.64 2.02
C SER A 59 19.66 -41.94 1.77
N ASP A 60 19.73 -42.92 2.68
CA ASP A 60 19.15 -44.26 2.44
C ASP A 60 17.62 -44.31 2.55
N THR A 61 17.03 -43.33 3.25
CA THR A 61 15.58 -43.08 3.27
C THR A 61 15.12 -42.11 2.17
N ALA A 62 16.05 -41.52 1.41
CA ALA A 62 15.75 -40.61 0.30
C ALA A 62 15.50 -41.35 -1.03
N LYS A 63 14.99 -42.60 -0.98
CA LYS A 63 14.34 -43.19 -2.16
C LYS A 63 13.13 -42.36 -2.60
N ASP A 64 12.57 -41.55 -1.70
CA ASP A 64 11.62 -40.50 -2.01
C ASP A 64 12.32 -39.14 -2.02
N VAL A 65 12.59 -38.62 -3.22
CA VAL A 65 13.13 -37.26 -3.51
C VAL A 65 12.31 -36.13 -2.85
N ARG A 66 11.16 -36.44 -2.23
CA ARG A 66 10.21 -35.51 -1.62
C ARG A 66 10.21 -35.52 -0.09
N ALA A 67 10.95 -36.41 0.57
CA ALA A 67 10.99 -36.43 2.03
C ALA A 67 11.72 -35.18 2.59
N PRO A 68 11.11 -34.40 3.50
CA PRO A 68 11.77 -33.26 4.12
C PRO A 68 13.03 -33.70 4.86
N SER A 69 14.16 -33.03 4.61
CA SER A 69 15.39 -33.29 5.34
C SER A 69 15.16 -33.14 6.85
N LEU A 70 15.71 -34.05 7.65
CA LEU A 70 15.56 -33.99 9.10
C LEU A 70 16.41 -32.85 9.69
N LYS A 71 15.87 -32.14 10.68
CA LYS A 71 16.56 -31.10 11.45
C LYS A 71 17.44 -31.72 12.53
N LYS A 72 18.38 -32.58 12.13
CA LYS A 72 19.28 -33.33 13.00
C LYS A 72 20.70 -33.33 12.44
N CYS A 73 21.68 -33.70 13.26
CA CYS A 73 23.00 -34.06 12.79
C CYS A 73 23.08 -35.51 12.30
N PRO A 74 23.93 -35.79 11.29
CA PRO A 74 24.23 -37.16 10.87
C PRO A 74 24.91 -37.96 12.00
N GLY A 75 24.96 -39.29 11.84
CA GLY A 75 25.59 -40.17 12.82
C GLY A 75 27.05 -39.79 13.09
N GLY A 76 27.46 -39.77 14.36
CA GLY A 76 28.81 -39.36 14.78
C GLY A 76 29.03 -37.85 14.90
N PHE A 77 28.02 -37.03 14.64
CA PHE A 77 28.07 -35.58 14.81
C PHE A 77 27.18 -35.11 15.97
N SER A 78 27.58 -34.00 16.59
CA SER A 78 26.86 -33.33 17.68
C SER A 78 26.34 -31.98 17.21
N GLN A 79 25.15 -31.58 17.69
CA GLN A 79 24.56 -30.28 17.33
C GLN A 79 25.11 -29.16 18.21
N HIS A 80 25.33 -28.00 17.62
CA HIS A 80 25.76 -26.77 18.29
C HIS A 80 24.95 -25.59 17.77
N LEU A 81 24.60 -24.67 18.66
CA LEU A 81 23.85 -23.46 18.30
C LEU A 81 24.78 -22.45 17.63
N ALA A 82 24.51 -22.07 16.37
CA ALA A 82 25.25 -21.00 15.70
C ALA A 82 24.69 -19.63 16.09
N VAL A 83 23.41 -19.39 15.79
CA VAL A 83 22.76 -18.10 15.97
C VAL A 83 21.25 -18.28 16.10
N ILE A 84 20.59 -17.32 16.75
CA ILE A 84 19.15 -17.18 16.72
C ILE A 84 18.86 -15.89 15.95
N SER A 85 18.18 -16.00 14.81
CA SER A 85 17.82 -14.87 13.95
C SER A 85 16.30 -14.73 13.96
N ASP A 86 15.80 -13.62 14.50
CA ASP A 86 14.36 -13.34 14.61
C ASP A 86 13.54 -14.50 15.19
N GLY A 87 14.05 -15.10 16.26
CA GLY A 87 13.42 -16.26 16.91
C GLY A 87 13.62 -17.59 16.19
N CYS A 88 14.19 -17.61 14.98
CA CYS A 88 14.58 -18.85 14.30
C CYS A 88 15.95 -19.32 14.76
N GLN A 89 16.00 -20.54 15.32
CA GLN A 89 17.25 -21.20 15.66
C GLN A 89 17.98 -21.70 14.40
N VAL A 90 19.28 -21.41 14.32
CA VAL A 90 20.19 -21.99 13.32
C VAL A 90 21.28 -22.76 14.06
N SER A 91 21.44 -24.02 13.68
CA SER A 91 22.37 -24.96 14.30
C SER A 91 23.32 -25.55 13.26
N TYR A 92 24.46 -26.03 13.73
CA TYR A 92 25.48 -26.68 12.91
C TYR A 92 25.98 -27.96 13.57
N CYS A 93 26.51 -28.85 12.74
CA CYS A 93 26.98 -30.15 13.17
C CYS A 93 28.49 -30.24 13.04
N VAL A 94 29.16 -30.68 14.11
CA VAL A 94 30.58 -31.07 14.08
C VAL A 94 30.76 -32.43 14.71
N LYS A 95 31.87 -33.11 14.37
CA LYS A 95 32.17 -34.43 14.93
C LYS A 95 32.06 -34.41 16.46
N ALA A 96 31.33 -35.37 17.00
CA ALA A 96 31.13 -35.48 18.44
C ALA A 96 32.47 -35.66 19.16
N GLY A 97 32.59 -35.12 20.37
CA GLY A 97 33.84 -35.14 21.14
C GLY A 97 34.70 -33.90 20.99
N ILE A 98 34.62 -33.17 19.87
CA ILE A 98 35.54 -32.03 19.61
C ILE A 98 35.19 -30.81 20.44
N PHE A 99 33.90 -30.43 20.49
CA PHE A 99 33.41 -29.27 21.26
C PHE A 99 32.56 -29.65 22.47
N THR A 100 32.44 -30.94 22.75
CA THR A 100 31.61 -31.46 23.85
C THR A 100 32.36 -31.55 25.17
N GLY A 101 33.65 -31.18 25.20
CA GLY A 101 34.44 -31.06 26.43
C GLY A 101 34.39 -29.63 26.99
N GLY A 102 34.23 -29.49 28.31
CA GLY A 102 34.28 -28.20 29.00
C GLY A 102 33.12 -27.94 29.96
N SER A 103 32.94 -26.68 30.35
CA SER A 103 31.82 -26.22 31.18
C SER A 103 30.51 -26.16 30.39
N LEU A 104 29.39 -26.41 31.06
CA LEU A 104 28.06 -26.23 30.46
C LEU A 104 27.91 -24.82 29.87
N LEU A 105 27.38 -24.73 28.65
CA LEU A 105 27.10 -23.45 28.02
C LEU A 105 26.13 -22.65 28.91
N PRO A 106 26.39 -21.36 29.16
CA PRO A 106 25.48 -20.51 29.90
C PRO A 106 24.08 -20.52 29.27
N VAL A 107 23.04 -20.56 30.12
CA VAL A 107 21.66 -20.49 29.67
C VAL A 107 21.41 -19.15 28.98
N ARG A 108 20.88 -19.19 27.76
CA ARG A 108 20.39 -17.98 27.08
C ARG A 108 18.99 -17.68 27.57
N LEU A 109 18.80 -16.49 28.14
CA LEU A 109 17.51 -16.00 28.59
C LEU A 109 16.84 -15.16 27.49
N PRO A 110 15.51 -15.14 27.41
CA PRO A 110 14.78 -14.22 26.54
C PRO A 110 15.07 -12.75 26.93
N PRO A 111 14.89 -11.79 26.00
CA PRO A 111 14.31 -11.93 24.66
C PRO A 111 15.30 -12.42 23.58
N TYR A 112 14.81 -13.22 22.64
CA TYR A 112 15.59 -13.78 21.52
C TYR A 112 15.44 -12.99 20.20
N THR A 113 14.73 -11.87 20.25
CA THR A 113 14.50 -10.96 19.13
C THR A 113 14.96 -9.57 19.50
N LYS A 114 15.40 -8.80 18.51
CA LYS A 114 15.66 -7.36 18.70
C LYS A 114 14.32 -6.63 18.73
N PRO A 115 14.17 -5.57 19.54
CA PRO A 115 13.02 -4.68 19.42
C PRO A 115 12.92 -4.17 17.97
N PRO A 116 11.72 -4.13 17.39
CA PRO A 116 11.55 -3.62 16.04
C PRO A 116 12.02 -2.16 15.99
N LEU A 117 12.74 -1.79 14.93
CA LEU A 117 12.96 -0.38 14.61
C LEU A 117 11.58 0.22 14.37
N MET A 118 11.17 1.23 15.16
CA MET A 118 9.83 1.78 15.12
C MET A 118 9.44 2.21 13.69
N SER A 119 8.72 1.34 12.97
CA SER A 119 8.23 1.59 11.62
C SER A 119 6.72 1.49 11.50
N GLN A 120 6.04 1.11 12.58
CA GLN A 120 4.59 1.08 12.61
C GLN A 120 4.07 2.44 13.06
N VAL A 121 3.44 3.16 12.12
CA VAL A 121 2.59 4.30 12.46
C VAL A 121 1.48 3.78 13.36
N ALA A 122 1.32 4.37 14.54
CA ALA A 122 0.31 3.95 15.48
C ALA A 122 -1.09 4.17 14.87
N THR A 123 -1.78 3.09 14.54
CA THR A 123 -3.20 3.14 14.16
C THR A 123 -4.03 3.28 15.42
N ASN A 124 -4.83 4.35 15.51
CA ASN A 124 -5.77 4.54 16.61
C ASN A 124 -7.00 3.65 16.39
N THR A 125 -6.98 2.43 16.93
CA THR A 125 -8.14 1.53 16.94
C THR A 125 -9.20 2.02 17.94
N VAL A 126 -10.34 2.48 17.41
CA VAL A 126 -11.46 3.00 18.20
C VAL A 126 -12.55 1.95 18.42
N ILE A 127 -12.67 0.95 17.54
CA ILE A 127 -13.71 -0.08 17.60
C ILE A 127 -13.08 -1.47 17.38
N VAL A 128 -13.45 -2.44 18.22
CA VAL A 128 -13.13 -3.86 18.05
C VAL A 128 -14.44 -4.65 18.07
N THR A 129 -14.73 -5.39 17.00
CA THR A 129 -15.96 -6.19 16.89
C THR A 129 -15.60 -7.66 16.81
N ASN A 130 -16.24 -8.47 17.66
CA ASN A 130 -16.18 -9.92 17.59
C ASN A 130 -17.39 -10.41 16.77
N SER A 131 -17.13 -11.03 15.61
CA SER A 131 -18.17 -11.50 14.69
C SER A 131 -18.98 -12.67 15.24
N GLU A 132 -18.39 -13.56 16.04
CA GLU A 132 -19.06 -14.75 16.59
C GLU A 132 -20.11 -14.40 17.64
N THR A 133 -19.81 -13.39 18.47
CA THR A 133 -20.69 -12.97 19.58
C THR A 133 -21.50 -11.72 19.27
N ALA A 134 -21.30 -11.12 18.09
CA ALA A 134 -21.84 -9.83 17.68
C ALA A 134 -21.60 -8.69 18.70
N ARG A 135 -20.61 -8.83 19.58
CA ARG A 135 -20.25 -7.82 20.58
C ARG A 135 -19.20 -6.90 20.00
N SER A 136 -19.39 -5.60 20.22
CA SER A 136 -18.43 -4.57 19.85
C SER A 136 -17.95 -3.82 21.08
N TRP A 137 -16.66 -3.52 21.13
CA TRP A 137 -16.06 -2.66 22.15
C TRP A 137 -15.63 -1.35 21.49
N ILE A 138 -15.98 -0.24 22.13
CA ILE A 138 -15.63 1.11 21.69
C ILE A 138 -14.67 1.69 22.71
N LYS A 139 -13.56 2.24 22.24
CA LYS A 139 -12.60 2.95 23.08
C LYS A 139 -13.07 4.39 23.26
N ASP A 140 -13.27 4.79 24.50
CA ASP A 140 -13.59 6.18 24.85
C ASP A 140 -12.36 7.08 24.57
N PRO A 141 -12.50 8.14 23.76
CA PRO A 141 -11.39 9.03 23.41
C PRO A 141 -10.88 9.85 24.61
N GLN A 142 -11.68 10.10 25.63
CA GLN A 142 -11.26 10.90 26.80
C GLN A 142 -10.60 10.05 27.87
N THR A 143 -11.19 8.89 28.18
CA THR A 143 -10.69 8.03 29.26
C THR A 143 -9.75 6.94 28.78
N ASN A 144 -9.66 6.72 27.47
CA ASN A 144 -8.95 5.60 26.84
C ASN A 144 -9.42 4.20 27.30
N GLN A 145 -10.58 4.12 27.95
CA GLN A 145 -11.14 2.86 28.44
C GLN A 145 -12.05 2.21 27.38
N TRP A 146 -12.05 0.88 27.38
CA TRP A 146 -12.92 0.08 26.54
C TRP A 146 -14.29 -0.08 27.21
N LYS A 147 -15.35 0.26 26.48
CA LYS A 147 -16.74 -0.02 26.88
C LYS A 147 -17.43 -0.92 25.85
N LEU A 148 -18.39 -1.71 26.30
CA LEU A 148 -19.27 -2.43 25.38
C LEU A 148 -20.09 -1.40 24.60
N GLY A 149 -20.04 -1.47 23.28
CA GLY A 149 -20.72 -0.55 22.39
C GLY A 149 -22.17 -0.96 22.18
N GLU A 150 -23.08 -0.03 22.46
CA GLU A 150 -24.48 -0.17 22.07
C GLU A 150 -24.62 0.01 20.55
N PRO A 151 -25.63 -0.61 19.89
CA PRO A 151 -25.79 -0.55 18.43
C PRO A 151 -25.85 0.88 17.86
N LEU A 152 -26.43 1.83 18.62
CA LEU A 152 -26.55 3.24 18.22
C LEU A 152 -25.24 4.02 18.34
N GLU A 153 -24.43 3.72 19.36
CA GLU A 153 -23.10 4.30 19.50
C GLU A 153 -22.14 3.72 18.46
N LEU A 154 -22.27 2.42 18.18
CA LEU A 154 -21.49 1.73 17.16
C LEU A 154 -21.71 2.33 15.77
N ARG A 155 -22.98 2.62 15.41
CA ARG A 155 -23.31 3.26 14.14
C ARG A 155 -22.72 4.67 14.03
N ARG A 156 -22.81 5.47 15.10
CA ARG A 156 -22.20 6.82 15.16
C ARG A 156 -20.68 6.79 15.09
N ALA A 157 -20.05 5.79 15.71
CA ALA A 157 -18.60 5.65 15.64
C ALA A 157 -18.16 5.14 14.25
N MET A 158 -18.93 4.26 13.61
CA MET A 158 -18.66 3.80 12.23
C MET A 158 -18.76 4.93 11.20
N THR A 159 -19.73 5.84 11.32
CA THR A 159 -19.87 7.00 10.42
C THR A 159 -18.66 7.94 10.49
N VAL A 160 -18.06 8.09 11.67
CA VAL A 160 -16.84 8.91 11.84
C VAL A 160 -15.61 8.19 11.27
N ILE A 161 -15.50 6.86 11.43
CA ILE A 161 -14.33 6.09 10.99
C ILE A 161 -14.30 5.86 9.48
N HIS A 162 -15.44 5.53 8.88
CA HIS A 162 -15.51 5.33 7.42
C HIS A 162 -15.63 6.66 6.65
N GLY A 163 -15.76 7.78 7.37
CA GLY A 163 -16.17 9.07 6.82
C GLY A 163 -17.60 8.99 6.31
N ASP A 164 -18.35 10.08 6.45
CA ASP A 164 -19.47 10.30 5.54
C ASP A 164 -18.86 10.33 4.14
N SER A 165 -18.99 9.23 3.41
CA SER A 165 -18.87 9.28 1.96
C SER A 165 -20.06 10.09 1.45
N ASN A 166 -20.04 11.41 1.67
CA ASN A 166 -20.81 12.42 0.96
C ASN A 166 -20.35 12.55 -0.49
N GLY A 167 -19.75 11.49 -1.06
CA GLY A 167 -19.75 11.31 -2.50
C GLY A 167 -21.20 11.08 -2.88
N MET A 168 -21.82 12.08 -3.49
CA MET A 168 -23.16 11.99 -4.07
C MET A 168 -23.30 10.64 -4.74
N SER A 169 -24.30 9.87 -4.33
CA SER A 169 -24.59 8.58 -4.94
C SER A 169 -24.69 8.77 -6.46
N GLY A 170 -24.22 7.82 -7.26
CA GLY A 170 -24.25 7.94 -8.73
C GLY A 170 -25.63 8.33 -9.28
N GLY A 171 -26.72 8.04 -8.54
CA GLY A 171 -28.07 8.50 -8.83
C GLY A 171 -28.35 9.99 -8.53
N GLU A 172 -27.82 10.56 -7.45
CA GLU A 172 -27.95 12.00 -7.13
C GLU A 172 -27.16 12.87 -8.12
N ALA A 173 -25.94 12.43 -8.48
CA ALA A 173 -25.12 13.12 -9.48
C ALA A 173 -25.78 13.15 -10.86
N ALA A 174 -26.43 12.05 -11.26
CA ALA A 174 -27.17 11.98 -12.52
C ALA A 174 -28.42 12.88 -12.51
N GLY A 175 -29.16 12.91 -11.40
CA GLY A 175 -30.39 13.72 -11.27
C GLY A 175 -30.14 15.22 -11.35
N ILE A 176 -29.12 15.73 -10.66
CA ILE A 176 -28.78 17.16 -10.65
C ILE A 176 -28.30 17.62 -12.04
N THR A 177 -27.49 16.80 -12.71
CA THR A 177 -26.97 17.12 -14.05
C THR A 177 -28.09 17.22 -15.10
N LEU A 178 -29.05 16.28 -15.06
CA LEU A 178 -30.22 16.31 -15.94
C LEU A 178 -31.13 17.52 -15.68
N GLY A 179 -31.37 17.87 -14.41
CA GLY A 179 -32.17 19.05 -14.05
C GLY A 179 -31.55 20.36 -14.55
N VAL A 180 -30.25 20.53 -14.33
CA VAL A 180 -29.52 21.75 -14.73
C VAL A 180 -29.44 21.90 -16.25
N THR A 181 -29.20 20.80 -16.98
CA THR A 181 -29.14 20.81 -18.45
C THR A 181 -30.48 21.15 -19.09
N ILE A 182 -31.58 20.62 -18.57
CA ILE A 182 -32.93 20.96 -19.06
C ILE A 182 -33.24 22.44 -18.78
N ALA A 183 -32.94 22.93 -17.58
CA ALA A 183 -33.17 24.33 -17.22
C ALA A 183 -32.38 25.29 -18.12
N LEU A 184 -31.10 25.01 -18.37
CA LEU A 184 -30.26 25.79 -19.29
C LEU A 184 -30.79 25.77 -20.73
N GLY A 185 -31.24 24.61 -21.22
CA GLY A 185 -31.85 24.49 -22.54
C GLY A 185 -33.09 25.37 -22.70
N VAL A 186 -33.96 25.42 -21.68
CA VAL A 186 -35.16 26.27 -21.66
C VAL A 186 -34.80 27.76 -21.64
N VAL A 187 -33.81 28.17 -20.85
CA VAL A 187 -33.37 29.58 -20.78
C VAL A 187 -32.81 30.05 -22.13
N ILE A 188 -31.97 29.22 -22.78
CA ILE A 188 -31.39 29.55 -24.08
C ILE A 188 -32.48 29.64 -25.16
N THR A 189 -33.44 28.72 -25.18
CA THR A 189 -34.55 28.78 -26.14
C THR A 189 -35.43 30.01 -25.94
N LEU A 190 -35.72 30.38 -24.69
CA LEU A 190 -36.45 31.62 -24.38
C LEU A 190 -35.69 32.87 -24.80
N ALA A 191 -34.37 32.92 -24.61
CA ALA A 191 -33.54 34.04 -25.04
C ALA A 191 -33.50 34.19 -26.58
N ILE A 192 -33.38 33.08 -27.31
CA ILE A 192 -33.43 33.07 -28.78
C ILE A 192 -34.82 33.47 -29.28
N TYR A 193 -35.88 32.96 -28.66
CA TYR A 193 -37.25 33.34 -29.01
C TYR A 193 -37.51 34.83 -28.75
N GLY A 194 -37.07 35.35 -27.59
CA GLY A 194 -37.19 36.76 -27.23
C GLY A 194 -36.48 37.68 -28.21
N THR A 195 -35.23 37.38 -28.56
CA THR A 195 -34.42 38.17 -29.51
C THR A 195 -34.99 38.13 -30.93
N ARG A 196 -35.46 36.98 -31.40
CA ARG A 196 -36.15 36.86 -32.71
C ARG A 196 -37.46 37.63 -32.74
N LYS A 197 -38.24 37.58 -31.65
CA LYS A 197 -39.50 38.33 -31.54
C LYS A 197 -39.25 39.84 -31.48
N TYR A 198 -38.20 40.28 -30.79
CA TYR A 198 -37.79 41.69 -30.76
C TYR A 198 -37.38 42.18 -32.15
N LYS A 199 -36.50 41.44 -32.84
CA LYS A 199 -36.11 41.79 -34.22
C LYS A 199 -37.30 41.80 -35.18
N LYS A 200 -38.26 40.88 -35.03
CA LYS A 200 -39.46 40.87 -35.89
C LYS A 200 -40.39 42.06 -35.64
N LYS A 201 -40.44 42.60 -34.41
CA LYS A 201 -41.17 43.83 -34.11
C LYS A 201 -40.48 45.07 -34.68
N GLU A 202 -39.16 45.13 -34.58
CA GLU A 202 -38.36 46.23 -35.14
C GLU A 202 -38.50 46.31 -36.68
N TYR A 203 -38.56 45.16 -37.37
CA TYR A 203 -38.86 45.13 -38.82
C TYR A 203 -40.29 45.58 -39.16
N GLN A 204 -41.29 45.33 -38.29
CA GLN A 204 -42.66 45.77 -38.53
C GLN A 204 -42.85 47.28 -38.28
N GLU A 205 -42.14 47.87 -37.31
CA GLU A 205 -42.15 49.34 -37.12
C GLU A 205 -41.49 50.08 -38.29
N ILE A 206 -40.44 49.51 -38.91
CA ILE A 206 -39.78 50.10 -40.08
C ILE A 206 -40.69 50.01 -41.33
N GLU A 207 -41.40 48.89 -41.54
CA GLU A 207 -42.34 48.72 -42.66
C GLU A 207 -43.56 49.65 -42.54
N GLU A 208 -44.06 49.90 -41.33
CA GLU A 208 -45.15 50.86 -41.09
C GLU A 208 -44.69 52.30 -41.32
N GLN A 209 -43.44 52.64 -40.98
CA GLN A 209 -42.85 53.96 -41.21
C GLN A 209 -42.53 54.22 -42.69
N GLU A 210 -42.11 53.21 -43.48
CA GLU A 210 -41.94 53.32 -44.93
C GLU A 210 -43.27 53.49 -45.67
N SER A 211 -44.37 52.88 -45.19
CA SER A 211 -45.71 53.05 -45.78
C SER A 211 -46.25 54.49 -45.62
N LEU A 212 -45.94 55.14 -44.49
CA LEU A 212 -46.29 56.54 -44.21
C LEU A 212 -45.45 57.54 -45.02
N VAL A 213 -44.18 57.21 -45.29
CA VAL A 213 -43.31 58.03 -46.15
C VAL A 213 -43.65 57.89 -47.63
N GLY A 214 -44.04 56.69 -48.09
CA GLY A 214 -44.51 56.46 -49.46
C GLY A 214 -45.80 57.21 -49.82
N SER A 215 -46.70 57.40 -48.84
CA SER A 215 -47.94 58.18 -49.01
C SER A 215 -47.70 59.70 -49.09
N LEU A 216 -46.57 60.21 -48.59
CA LEU A 216 -46.27 61.65 -48.56
C LEU A 216 -45.45 62.10 -49.78
N ALA A 217 -44.73 61.17 -50.42
CA ALA A 217 -43.98 61.43 -51.65
C ALA A 217 -44.88 61.48 -52.92
N THR A 218 -46.07 60.89 -52.88
CA THR A 218 -47.02 60.92 -54.02
C THR A 218 -47.79 62.24 -54.14
N ASP A 219 -47.85 63.05 -53.08
CA ASP A 219 -48.56 64.35 -53.08
C ASP A 219 -47.65 65.54 -53.47
N ALA A 220 -46.32 65.34 -53.51
CA ALA A 220 -45.34 66.40 -53.78
C ALA A 220 -44.86 66.50 -55.24
N THR A 221 -45.37 65.66 -56.16
CA THR A 221 -44.92 65.66 -57.58
C THR A 221 -45.88 66.45 -58.50
N VAL A 222 -46.85 67.18 -57.96
CA VAL A 222 -47.77 68.04 -58.74
C VAL A 222 -47.59 69.51 -58.33
N LEU A 223 -46.41 70.09 -58.54
CA LEU A 223 -46.25 71.51 -58.87
C LEU A 223 -44.79 71.81 -59.22
N ASN A 224 -44.51 71.96 -60.50
CA ASN A 224 -43.46 72.76 -61.16
C ASN A 224 -43.42 72.25 -62.60
N GLY A 225 -43.88 72.94 -63.63
CA GLY A 225 -43.89 74.39 -63.85
C GLY A 225 -43.09 74.64 -65.13
N GLU A 226 -43.84 74.77 -66.23
CA GLU A 226 -43.49 74.93 -67.64
C GLU A 226 -42.90 76.31 -68.00
N GLU A 227 -41.99 76.39 -69.00
CA GLU A 227 -41.89 77.48 -70.03
C GLU A 227 -40.80 77.08 -71.08
N ASP A 228 -41.10 76.68 -72.34
CA ASP A 228 -41.51 77.41 -73.58
C ASP A 228 -40.29 77.57 -74.58
N PRO A 229 -40.40 78.07 -75.84
CA PRO A 229 -40.49 77.25 -77.06
C PRO A 229 -39.51 77.57 -78.23
N SER A 230 -39.50 76.70 -79.26
CA SER A 230 -39.22 76.95 -80.71
C SER A 230 -37.84 77.45 -81.19
N PRO A 231 -37.54 77.50 -82.51
CA PRO A 231 -38.02 76.73 -83.69
C PRO A 231 -36.86 76.17 -84.58
N ALA A 232 -37.14 75.15 -85.41
CA ALA A 232 -36.67 74.94 -86.80
C ALA A 232 -37.01 73.51 -87.26
#